data_AF-M5BLH2-F1
#
_entry.id   AF-M5BLH2-F1
#
_cell.length_a   1.000
_cell.length_b   1.000
_cell.length_c   1.000
_cell.angle_alpha   90.00
_cell.angle_beta   90.00
_cell.angle_gamma   90.00
#
_symmetry.space_group_name_H-M   'P 1'
#
loop_
_entity.id
_entity.type
_entity.pdbx_description
1 polymer ?
#
loop_
_entity_poly.entity_id
_entity_poly.type
_entity_poly.pdbx_seq_one_letter_code
_entity_poly.pdbx_strand_id
1 'polypeptide(L)'
;MAVPDKSTNATFANQSSLPKLPIPPLKDTCERYLRALSALQDEREHHATKLAVEDFLARSGPMWDAKLREYAETKDSYIEEFWYKSYLSHSDPVVLALNPFFVLEDDPNPARGAQLQRAASLITASLGFIHDLRAGILEPDTARTTNLDMDQYTRLFGTSRIPTQNGCRMSVMPSSRHVVVLRRGQIYHFDCLDSQNRPIVTEQDILRNLKAIVADADQTPVHEVSRFAQG
;
A
#
# COMPACT_ATOMS: atom_id res chain seq x y z
N MET A 1 -5.56 -36.16 -6.67
CA MET A 1 -4.87 -35.17 -5.83
C MET A 1 -5.93 -34.49 -4.98
N ALA A 2 -5.80 -34.58 -3.66
CA ALA A 2 -6.79 -34.06 -2.72
C ALA A 2 -6.92 -32.54 -2.86
N VAL A 3 -8.16 -32.06 -2.86
CA VAL A 3 -8.50 -30.63 -2.75
C VAL A 3 -8.05 -30.18 -1.36
N PRO A 4 -7.20 -29.15 -1.22
CA PRO A 4 -6.79 -28.68 0.10
C PRO A 4 -8.01 -28.16 0.88
N ASP A 5 -8.05 -28.54 2.14
CA ASP A 5 -9.11 -28.23 3.10
C ASP A 5 -9.28 -26.71 3.26
N LYS A 6 -10.53 -26.24 3.25
CA LYS A 6 -10.92 -24.82 3.31
C LYS A 6 -10.83 -24.23 4.73
N SER A 7 -10.08 -24.85 5.65
CA SER A 7 -10.25 -24.64 7.10
C SER A 7 -9.15 -23.83 7.81
N THR A 8 -8.05 -23.47 7.17
CA THR A 8 -7.07 -22.54 7.77
C THR A 8 -6.47 -21.62 6.71
N ASN A 9 -6.91 -20.37 6.70
CA ASN A 9 -6.20 -19.29 6.00
C ASN A 9 -4.89 -19.06 6.75
N ALA A 10 -3.81 -19.70 6.30
CA ALA A 10 -2.51 -19.63 6.94
C ALA A 10 -2.00 -18.19 6.98
N THR A 11 -2.22 -17.44 5.89
CA THR A 11 -1.75 -16.06 5.73
C THR A 11 -2.18 -15.09 6.83
N PHE A 12 -3.43 -15.22 7.30
CA PHE A 12 -3.96 -14.36 8.37
C PHE A 12 -4.09 -15.10 9.71
N ALA A 13 -3.40 -16.23 9.89
CA ALA A 13 -3.50 -17.06 11.09
C ALA A 13 -3.16 -16.30 12.39
N ASN A 14 -2.25 -15.33 12.31
CA ASN A 14 -1.81 -14.53 13.45
C ASN A 14 -2.68 -13.29 13.71
N GLN A 15 -3.53 -12.89 12.76
CA GLN A 15 -4.20 -11.58 12.74
C GLN A 15 -5.06 -11.32 13.99
N SER A 16 -5.77 -12.34 14.48
CA SER A 16 -6.63 -12.24 15.67
C SER A 16 -5.86 -12.21 17.00
N SER A 17 -4.58 -12.58 16.97
CA SER A 17 -3.70 -12.62 18.16
C SER A 17 -2.84 -11.36 18.31
N LEU A 18 -2.89 -10.45 17.34
CA LEU A 18 -2.08 -9.24 17.36
C LEU A 18 -2.55 -8.30 18.49
N PRO A 19 -1.61 -7.70 19.24
CA PRO A 19 -1.96 -6.71 20.24
C PRO A 19 -2.49 -5.45 19.57
N LYS A 20 -3.52 -4.83 20.15
CA LYS A 20 -3.97 -3.49 19.72
C LYS A 20 -2.85 -2.47 19.92
N LEU A 21 -2.78 -1.48 19.02
CA LEU A 21 -1.84 -0.38 19.14
C LEU A 21 -2.13 0.42 20.43
N PRO A 22 -1.17 0.54 21.37
CA PRO A 22 -1.42 1.20 22.64
C PRO A 22 -1.54 2.72 22.46
N ILE A 23 -2.48 3.33 23.19
CA ILE A 23 -2.56 4.79 23.35
C ILE A 23 -1.62 5.18 24.51
N PRO A 24 -0.54 5.94 24.26
CA PRO A 24 0.38 6.35 25.31
C PRO A 24 -0.33 7.20 26.39
N PRO A 25 0.23 7.30 27.60
CA PRO A 25 -0.25 8.27 28.58
C PRO A 25 -0.18 9.70 28.00
N LEU A 26 -1.23 10.49 28.27
CA LEU A 26 -1.33 11.87 27.77
C LEU A 26 -0.12 12.71 28.19
N LYS A 27 0.27 12.60 29.47
CA LYS A 27 1.42 13.33 30.03
C LYS A 27 2.72 12.96 29.33
N ASP A 28 2.98 11.66 29.13
CA ASP A 28 4.18 11.18 28.45
C ASP A 28 4.24 11.67 27.00
N THR A 29 3.10 11.71 26.31
CA THR A 29 2.98 12.27 24.96
C THR A 29 3.37 13.75 24.95
N CYS A 30 2.83 14.54 25.86
CA CYS A 30 3.14 15.96 26.01
C CYS A 30 4.62 16.22 26.34
N GLU A 31 5.22 15.42 27.22
CA GLU A 31 6.64 15.52 27.57
C GLU A 31 7.55 15.19 26.37
N ARG A 32 7.22 14.14 25.60
CA ARG A 32 7.94 13.79 24.38
C ARG A 32 7.80 14.86 23.30
N TYR A 33 6.61 15.44 23.17
CA TYR A 33 6.35 16.56 22.25
C TYR A 33 7.23 17.77 22.57
N LEU A 34 7.28 18.21 23.82
CA LEU A 34 8.16 19.31 24.24
C LEU A 34 9.63 18.98 23.99
N ARG A 35 10.08 17.76 24.32
CA ARG A 35 11.46 17.34 24.06
C ARG A 35 11.83 17.37 22.57
N ALA A 36 10.92 16.95 21.69
CA ALA A 36 11.17 16.99 20.26
C ALA A 36 11.30 18.43 19.73
N LEU A 37 10.51 19.36 20.28
CA LEU A 37 10.49 20.76 19.85
C LEU A 37 11.63 21.61 20.43
N SER A 38 12.26 21.20 21.54
CA SER A 38 13.33 22.00 22.15
C SER A 38 14.53 22.24 21.23
N ALA A 39 14.72 21.40 20.21
CA ALA A 39 15.76 21.56 19.20
C ALA A 39 15.32 22.39 17.98
N LEU A 40 14.02 22.67 17.84
CA LEU A 40 13.42 23.35 16.69
C LEU A 40 12.92 24.77 17.01
N GLN A 41 12.89 25.15 18.29
CA GLN A 41 12.30 26.39 18.79
C GLN A 41 13.35 27.20 19.56
N ASP A 42 13.22 28.53 19.53
CA ASP A 42 13.96 29.40 20.45
C ASP A 42 13.40 29.33 21.87
N GLU A 43 14.10 29.93 22.85
CA GLU A 43 13.68 29.88 24.26
C GLU A 43 12.28 30.49 24.50
N ARG A 44 11.94 31.56 23.78
CA ARG A 44 10.66 32.26 23.94
C ARG A 44 9.52 31.43 23.37
N GLU A 45 9.69 30.89 22.17
CA GLU A 45 8.74 29.98 21.51
C GLU A 45 8.54 28.71 22.34
N HIS A 46 9.63 28.14 22.86
CA HIS A 46 9.57 26.93 23.65
C HIS A 46 8.88 27.17 25.00
N HIS A 47 9.12 28.31 25.64
CA HIS A 47 8.38 28.72 26.85
C HIS A 47 6.88 28.89 26.57
N ALA A 48 6.50 29.55 25.48
CA ALA A 48 5.10 29.67 25.09
C ALA A 48 4.45 28.30 24.83
N THR A 49 5.19 27.37 24.21
CA THR A 49 4.73 26.00 23.96
C THR A 49 4.52 25.22 25.26
N LYS A 50 5.41 25.37 26.25
CA LYS A 50 5.24 24.75 27.58
C LYS A 50 3.96 25.20 28.25
N LEU A 51 3.68 26.51 28.26
CA LEU A 51 2.45 27.05 28.83
C LEU A 51 1.20 26.49 28.11
N ALA A 52 1.22 26.39 26.78
CA ALA A 52 0.12 25.80 26.02
C ALA A 52 -0.09 24.32 26.35
N VAL A 53 0.98 23.55 26.58
CA VAL A 53 0.91 22.14 26.98
C VAL A 53 0.36 21.99 28.40
N GLU A 54 0.82 22.81 29.35
CA GLU A 54 0.30 22.83 30.73
C GLU A 54 -1.19 23.13 30.75
N ASP A 55 -1.60 24.13 29.97
CA ASP A 55 -2.98 24.53 29.83
C ASP A 55 -3.85 23.42 29.19
N PHE A 56 -3.34 22.78 28.14
CA PHE A 56 -4.01 21.63 27.51
C PHE A 56 -4.20 20.48 28.51
N LEU A 57 -3.17 20.14 29.28
CA LEU A 57 -3.23 19.10 30.31
C LEU A 57 -4.22 19.43 31.42
N ALA A 58 -4.36 20.71 31.79
CA ALA A 58 -5.29 21.16 32.83
C ALA A 58 -6.74 21.28 32.35
N ARG A 59 -6.95 21.57 31.06
CA ARG A 59 -8.28 21.85 30.50
C ARG A 59 -8.79 20.72 29.62
N SER A 60 -8.56 20.81 28.31
CA SER A 60 -9.25 19.98 27.31
C SER A 60 -8.57 18.64 27.05
N GLY A 61 -7.30 18.48 27.41
CA GLY A 61 -6.51 17.28 27.17
C GLY A 61 -7.12 16.01 27.76
N PRO A 62 -7.49 15.96 29.05
CA PRO A 62 -8.12 14.79 29.66
C PRO A 62 -9.45 14.40 28.98
N MET A 63 -10.26 15.39 28.57
CA MET A 63 -11.51 15.15 27.84
C MET A 63 -11.24 14.50 26.48
N TRP A 64 -10.23 14.96 25.73
CA TRP A 64 -9.88 14.39 24.43
C TRP A 64 -9.21 13.03 24.53
N ASP A 65 -8.35 12.80 25.53
CA ASP A 65 -7.75 11.49 25.81
C ASP A 65 -8.84 10.46 26.16
N ALA A 66 -9.82 10.84 26.99
CA ALA A 66 -10.97 9.98 27.30
C ALA A 66 -11.78 9.62 26.03
N LYS A 67 -12.11 10.61 25.20
CA LYS A 67 -12.82 10.37 23.93
C LYS A 67 -12.04 9.50 22.96
N LEU A 68 -10.71 9.65 22.91
CA LEU A 68 -9.86 8.81 22.06
C LEU A 68 -9.85 7.36 22.55
N ARG A 69 -9.78 7.14 23.87
CA ARG A 69 -9.85 5.80 24.47
C ARG A 69 -11.20 5.14 24.23
N GLU A 70 -12.30 5.88 24.42
CA GLU A 70 -13.67 5.42 24.10
C GLU A 70 -13.78 5.03 22.62
N TYR A 71 -13.29 5.87 21.70
CA TYR A 71 -13.27 5.56 20.26
C TYR A 71 -12.48 4.26 19.97
N ALA A 72 -11.33 4.07 20.62
CA ALA A 72 -10.44 2.93 20.39
C ALA A 72 -10.98 1.58 20.88
N GLU A 73 -11.96 1.55 21.80
CA GLU A 73 -12.55 0.31 22.30
C GLU A 73 -13.13 -0.55 21.16
N THR A 74 -13.76 0.10 20.19
CA THR A 74 -14.46 -0.54 19.06
C THR A 74 -13.60 -0.74 17.81
N LYS A 75 -12.32 -0.32 17.85
CA LYS A 75 -11.42 -0.33 16.68
C LYS A 75 -10.26 -1.29 16.91
N ASP A 76 -9.71 -1.83 15.82
CA ASP A 76 -8.48 -2.64 15.86
C ASP A 76 -7.24 -1.77 16.10
N SER A 77 -7.24 -0.57 15.51
CA SER A 77 -6.23 0.47 15.73
C SER A 77 -6.90 1.85 15.83
N TYR A 78 -6.52 2.63 16.84
CA TYR A 78 -7.11 3.95 17.07
C TYR A 78 -6.72 4.98 15.99
N ILE A 79 -5.65 4.73 15.22
CA ILE A 79 -5.08 5.71 14.28
C ILE A 79 -5.43 5.42 12.82
N GLU A 80 -5.82 4.19 12.49
CA GLU A 80 -5.95 3.71 11.10
C GLU A 80 -6.89 4.59 10.25
N GLU A 81 -8.09 4.86 10.76
CA GLU A 81 -9.09 5.67 10.04
C GLU A 81 -8.60 7.11 9.82
N PHE A 82 -7.95 7.71 10.83
CA PHE A 82 -7.38 9.05 10.74
C PHE A 82 -6.23 9.11 9.74
N TRP A 83 -5.39 8.07 9.72
CA TRP A 83 -4.25 7.97 8.81
C TRP A 83 -4.72 7.79 7.36
N TYR A 84 -5.68 6.91 7.09
CA TYR A 84 -6.25 6.81 5.75
C TYR A 84 -6.87 8.12 5.30
N LYS A 85 -7.60 8.79 6.19
CA LYS A 85 -8.22 10.07 5.88
C LYS A 85 -7.18 11.14 5.55
N SER A 86 -6.08 11.26 6.31
CA SER A 86 -5.06 12.29 6.04
C SER A 86 -4.44 12.15 4.64
N TYR A 87 -4.22 10.91 4.18
CA TYR A 87 -3.67 10.62 2.85
C TYR A 87 -4.70 10.81 1.73
N LEU A 88 -5.97 10.50 2.00
CA LEU A 88 -7.04 10.49 0.99
C LEU A 88 -7.75 11.83 0.86
N SER A 89 -7.82 12.65 1.91
CA SER A 89 -8.51 13.95 1.88
C SER A 89 -7.64 15.08 1.32
N HIS A 90 -6.33 14.89 1.18
CA HIS A 90 -5.44 15.91 0.65
C HIS A 90 -5.59 16.05 -0.87
N SER A 91 -5.67 17.29 -1.34
CA SER A 91 -5.84 17.66 -2.75
C SER A 91 -4.52 17.77 -3.53
N ASP A 92 -3.38 17.66 -2.85
CA ASP A 92 -2.07 17.81 -3.48
C ASP A 92 -1.76 16.66 -4.45
N PRO A 93 -1.01 16.92 -5.54
CA PRO A 93 -0.59 15.88 -6.47
C PRO A 93 0.22 14.76 -5.80
N VAL A 94 -0.19 13.51 -6.02
CA VAL A 94 0.46 12.33 -5.43
C VAL A 94 1.86 12.02 -6.01
N VAL A 95 2.15 12.51 -7.22
CA VAL A 95 3.31 12.12 -8.06
C VAL A 95 4.67 12.51 -7.47
N LEU A 96 4.71 13.42 -6.49
CA LEU A 96 5.94 13.81 -5.79
C LEU A 96 5.77 13.87 -4.28
N ALA A 97 4.58 14.22 -3.80
CA ALA A 97 4.33 14.40 -2.38
C ALA A 97 4.16 13.07 -1.63
N LEU A 98 3.76 11.99 -2.31
CA LEU A 98 3.29 10.76 -1.65
C LEU A 98 3.84 9.44 -2.20
N ASN A 99 4.15 9.35 -3.49
CA ASN A 99 4.52 8.07 -4.10
C ASN A 99 6.03 7.80 -4.02
N PRO A 100 6.52 6.91 -3.12
CA PRO A 100 7.90 6.45 -3.18
C PRO A 100 8.09 5.49 -4.36
N PHE A 101 9.34 5.28 -4.76
CA PHE A 101 9.72 4.21 -5.68
C PHE A 101 10.94 3.46 -5.15
N PHE A 102 11.06 2.20 -5.53
CA PHE A 102 12.23 1.37 -5.25
C PHE A 102 13.00 1.14 -6.55
N VAL A 103 14.33 1.14 -6.45
CA VAL A 103 15.21 0.70 -7.53
C VAL A 103 15.58 -0.75 -7.23
N LEU A 104 15.21 -1.66 -8.13
CA LEU A 104 15.54 -3.07 -8.02
C LEU A 104 16.91 -3.32 -8.66
N GLU A 105 17.73 -4.13 -7.99
CA GLU A 105 19.01 -4.60 -8.55
C GLU A 105 18.80 -5.34 -9.86
N ASP A 106 19.79 -5.25 -10.74
CA ASP A 106 19.78 -5.98 -12.00
C ASP A 106 19.90 -7.49 -11.76
N ASP A 107 19.30 -8.27 -12.66
CA ASP A 107 19.41 -9.73 -12.59
C ASP A 107 20.89 -10.11 -12.76
N PRO A 108 21.47 -10.93 -11.85
CA PRO A 108 22.86 -11.35 -11.95
C PRO A 108 23.14 -12.14 -13.24
N ASN A 109 22.12 -12.66 -13.91
CA ASN A 109 22.21 -13.26 -15.23
C ASN A 109 21.92 -12.22 -16.33
N PRO A 110 22.92 -11.81 -17.14
CA PRO A 110 22.74 -10.84 -18.22
C PRO A 110 21.69 -11.25 -19.26
N ALA A 111 21.48 -12.55 -19.47
CA ALA A 111 20.47 -13.06 -20.40
C ALA A 111 19.03 -12.76 -19.95
N ARG A 112 18.83 -12.50 -18.65
CA ARG A 112 17.54 -12.09 -18.06
C ARG A 112 17.41 -10.57 -17.89
N GLY A 113 18.47 -9.80 -18.19
CA GLY A 113 18.47 -8.34 -18.10
C GLY A 113 17.70 -7.63 -19.21
N ALA A 114 17.34 -8.33 -20.30
CA ALA A 114 16.56 -7.73 -21.38
C ALA A 114 15.16 -7.28 -20.90
N GLN A 115 14.76 -6.05 -21.26
CA GLN A 115 13.54 -5.39 -20.75
C GLN A 115 12.31 -6.30 -20.73
N LEU A 116 11.99 -6.94 -21.86
CA LEU A 116 10.77 -7.77 -21.98
C LEU A 116 10.88 -9.09 -21.22
N GLN A 117 12.08 -9.68 -21.15
CA GLN A 117 12.30 -10.89 -20.37
C GLN A 117 12.13 -10.58 -18.88
N ARG A 118 12.80 -9.54 -18.38
CA ARG A 118 12.70 -9.08 -16.99
C ARG A 118 11.26 -8.72 -16.63
N ALA A 119 10.55 -7.99 -17.49
CA ALA A 119 9.14 -7.67 -17.29
C ALA A 119 8.26 -8.92 -17.21
N ALA A 120 8.46 -9.90 -18.09
CA ALA A 120 7.72 -11.17 -18.05
C ALA A 120 7.99 -11.96 -16.76
N SER A 121 9.25 -12.05 -16.33
CA SER A 121 9.63 -12.72 -15.09
C SER A 121 9.02 -12.02 -13.86
N LEU A 122 9.06 -10.68 -13.80
CA LEU A 122 8.47 -9.89 -12.70
C LEU A 122 6.94 -10.05 -12.63
N ILE A 123 6.25 -10.03 -13.78
CA ILE A 123 4.80 -10.29 -13.82
C ILE A 123 4.52 -11.71 -13.34
N THR A 124 5.27 -12.70 -13.82
CA THR A 124 5.09 -14.11 -13.41
C THR A 124 5.27 -14.29 -11.91
N ALA A 125 6.33 -13.73 -11.32
CA ALA A 125 6.58 -13.77 -9.88
C ALA A 125 5.47 -13.06 -9.09
N SER A 126 5.02 -11.89 -9.57
CA SER A 126 3.90 -11.17 -8.96
C SER A 126 2.60 -11.99 -8.99
N LEU A 127 2.32 -12.71 -10.08
CA LEU A 127 1.14 -13.58 -10.18
C LEU A 127 1.21 -14.76 -9.19
N GLY A 128 2.40 -15.32 -8.97
CA GLY A 128 2.63 -16.33 -7.93
C GLY A 128 2.31 -15.78 -6.54
N PHE A 129 2.83 -14.60 -6.21
CA PHE A 129 2.54 -13.94 -4.94
C PHE A 129 1.04 -13.62 -4.78
N ILE A 130 0.38 -13.09 -5.82
CA ILE A 130 -1.06 -12.81 -5.81
C ILE A 130 -1.86 -14.09 -5.58
N HIS A 131 -1.46 -15.19 -6.22
CA HIS A 131 -2.09 -16.49 -6.03
C HIS A 131 -2.01 -16.93 -4.57
N ASP A 132 -0.81 -16.96 -3.99
CA ASP A 132 -0.59 -17.43 -2.62
C ASP A 132 -1.33 -16.58 -1.59
N LEU A 133 -1.30 -15.25 -1.77
CA LEU A 133 -2.02 -14.30 -0.92
C LEU A 133 -3.54 -14.52 -0.99
N ARG A 134 -4.11 -14.62 -2.19
CA ARG A 134 -5.56 -14.78 -2.38
C ARG A 134 -6.06 -16.17 -2.00
N ALA A 135 -5.21 -17.19 -2.10
CA ALA A 135 -5.50 -18.55 -1.66
C ALA A 135 -5.33 -18.73 -0.15
N GLY A 136 -4.75 -17.75 0.55
CA GLY A 136 -4.50 -17.83 2.00
C GLY A 136 -3.40 -18.83 2.37
N ILE A 137 -2.45 -19.06 1.47
CA ILE A 137 -1.31 -19.96 1.66
C ILE A 137 0.04 -19.23 1.69
N LEU A 138 0.03 -17.90 1.52
CA LEU A 138 1.21 -17.07 1.77
C LEU A 138 1.56 -17.17 3.25
N GLU A 139 2.84 -17.38 3.57
CA GLU A 139 3.30 -17.45 4.96
C GLU A 139 3.07 -16.11 5.69
N PRO A 140 2.60 -16.13 6.96
CA PRO A 140 2.48 -14.91 7.77
C PRO A 140 3.79 -14.15 7.90
N ASP A 141 3.73 -12.83 7.77
CA ASP A 141 4.90 -11.98 7.89
C ASP A 141 5.33 -11.81 9.35
N THR A 142 6.64 -11.84 9.58
CA THR A 142 7.24 -11.76 10.92
C THR A 142 8.51 -10.92 10.89
N ALA A 143 8.66 -10.04 11.88
CA ALA A 143 9.92 -9.33 12.13
C ALA A 143 10.63 -9.97 13.32
N ARG A 144 11.69 -10.74 13.04
CA ARG A 144 12.42 -11.56 14.03
C ARG A 144 11.49 -12.58 14.70
N THR A 145 10.96 -12.28 15.88
CA THR A 145 10.06 -13.15 16.65
C THR A 145 8.66 -12.54 16.82
N THR A 146 8.40 -11.40 16.18
CA THR A 146 7.15 -10.65 16.31
C THR A 146 6.31 -10.80 15.05
N ASN A 147 5.09 -11.29 15.20
CA ASN A 147 4.10 -11.35 14.12
C ASN A 147 3.70 -9.94 13.68
N LEU A 148 3.57 -9.73 12.38
CA LEU A 148 3.16 -8.45 11.80
C LEU A 148 1.69 -8.47 11.34
N ASP A 149 1.11 -7.29 11.27
CA ASP A 149 -0.19 -7.06 10.64
C ASP A 149 -0.12 -7.31 9.12
N MET A 150 -1.07 -8.09 8.60
CA MET A 150 -1.15 -8.42 7.18
C MET A 150 -2.33 -7.72 6.48
N ASP A 151 -3.15 -6.90 7.15
CA ASP A 151 -4.33 -6.29 6.53
C ASP A 151 -3.98 -5.47 5.27
N GLN A 152 -2.83 -4.78 5.30
CA GLN A 152 -2.36 -3.97 4.17
C GLN A 152 -2.12 -4.79 2.89
N TYR A 153 -1.80 -6.08 3.01
CA TYR A 153 -1.58 -6.96 1.86
C TYR A 153 -2.83 -7.09 1.00
N THR A 154 -4.02 -6.99 1.61
CA THR A 154 -5.31 -7.03 0.90
C THR A 154 -5.49 -5.87 -0.10
N ARG A 155 -4.66 -4.83 0.00
CA ARG A 155 -4.72 -3.59 -0.80
C ARG A 155 -3.58 -3.50 -1.82
N LEU A 156 -2.67 -4.48 -1.88
CA LEU A 156 -1.54 -4.47 -2.82
C LEU A 156 -1.98 -4.65 -4.28
N PHE A 157 -3.01 -5.44 -4.52
CA PHE A 157 -3.43 -5.83 -5.88
C PHE A 157 -4.90 -5.54 -6.12
N GLY A 158 -5.24 -5.29 -7.40
CA GLY A 158 -6.61 -4.95 -7.80
C GLY A 158 -7.13 -3.70 -7.10
N THR A 159 -6.24 -2.82 -6.63
CA THR A 159 -6.59 -1.64 -5.85
C THR A 159 -6.21 -0.38 -6.61
N SER A 160 -7.09 0.62 -6.58
CA SER A 160 -6.82 1.94 -7.17
C SER A 160 -7.32 3.05 -6.26
N ARG A 161 -6.67 4.21 -6.33
CA ARG A 161 -7.10 5.44 -5.68
C ARG A 161 -7.96 6.23 -6.68
N ILE A 162 -9.25 6.35 -6.37
CA ILE A 162 -10.24 7.00 -7.24
C ILE A 162 -10.48 8.44 -6.75
N PRO A 163 -10.23 9.46 -7.59
CA PRO A 163 -10.59 10.84 -7.27
C PRO A 163 -12.09 11.02 -7.06
N THR A 164 -12.45 11.91 -6.15
CA THR A 164 -13.82 12.31 -5.82
C THR A 164 -13.88 13.83 -5.66
N GLN A 165 -15.08 14.39 -5.45
CA GLN A 165 -15.22 15.84 -5.22
C GLN A 165 -14.49 16.34 -3.95
N ASN A 166 -14.37 15.50 -2.92
CA ASN A 166 -13.86 15.87 -1.60
C ASN A 166 -12.58 15.12 -1.21
N GLY A 167 -11.72 14.81 -2.19
CA GLY A 167 -10.50 14.02 -2.01
C GLY A 167 -10.52 12.75 -2.83
N CYS A 168 -10.01 11.65 -2.29
CA CYS A 168 -9.96 10.36 -2.97
C CYS A 168 -10.59 9.26 -2.13
N ARG A 169 -10.95 8.15 -2.77
CA ARG A 169 -11.28 6.89 -2.09
C ARG A 169 -10.40 5.76 -2.60
N MET A 170 -10.03 4.86 -1.73
CA MET A 170 -9.43 3.59 -2.14
C MET A 170 -10.54 2.65 -2.64
N SER A 171 -10.30 1.99 -3.76
CA SER A 171 -11.22 1.04 -4.37
C SER A 171 -10.49 -0.27 -4.59
N VAL A 172 -10.88 -1.31 -3.87
CA VAL A 172 -10.32 -2.66 -3.97
C VAL A 172 -11.27 -3.51 -4.81
N MET A 173 -10.75 -4.21 -5.81
CA MET A 173 -11.48 -5.18 -6.65
C MET A 173 -10.80 -6.55 -6.57
N PRO A 174 -11.16 -7.38 -5.56
CA PRO A 174 -10.55 -8.70 -5.36
C PRO A 174 -10.74 -9.66 -6.54
N SER A 175 -11.79 -9.45 -7.34
CA SER A 175 -12.10 -10.22 -8.55
C SER A 175 -11.31 -9.80 -9.78
N SER A 176 -10.38 -8.82 -9.68
CA SER A 176 -9.53 -8.44 -10.82
C SER A 176 -8.59 -9.58 -11.21
N ARG A 177 -8.52 -9.87 -12.51
CA ARG A 177 -7.80 -11.02 -13.10
C ARG A 177 -6.84 -10.64 -14.23
N HIS A 178 -6.71 -9.35 -14.54
CA HIS A 178 -5.87 -8.87 -15.64
C HIS A 178 -4.71 -8.04 -15.11
N VAL A 179 -3.68 -7.93 -15.93
CA VAL A 179 -2.64 -6.90 -15.79
C VAL A 179 -2.93 -5.75 -16.75
N VAL A 180 -2.49 -4.55 -16.39
CA VAL A 180 -2.49 -3.38 -17.26
C VAL A 180 -1.05 -3.07 -17.64
N VAL A 181 -0.80 -2.86 -18.94
CA VAL A 181 0.51 -2.52 -19.48
C VAL A 181 0.43 -1.14 -20.14
N LEU A 182 1.26 -0.23 -19.67
CA LEU A 182 1.41 1.10 -20.24
C LEU A 182 2.65 1.15 -21.13
N ARG A 183 2.50 1.55 -22.39
CA ARG A 183 3.63 1.84 -23.28
C ARG A 183 3.28 2.99 -24.20
N ARG A 184 4.18 3.99 -24.29
CA ARG A 184 4.01 5.16 -25.17
C ARG A 184 2.61 5.81 -25.05
N GLY A 185 2.15 6.02 -23.82
CA GLY A 185 0.84 6.65 -23.54
C GLY A 185 -0.38 5.77 -23.84
N GLN A 186 -0.19 4.55 -24.32
CA GLN A 186 -1.25 3.60 -24.62
C GLN A 186 -1.43 2.59 -23.50
N ILE A 187 -2.67 2.16 -23.29
CA ILE A 187 -3.09 1.25 -22.21
C ILE A 187 -3.55 -0.07 -22.83
N TYR A 188 -2.87 -1.16 -22.48
CA TYR A 188 -3.21 -2.52 -22.87
C TYR A 188 -3.59 -3.33 -21.64
N HIS A 189 -4.40 -4.37 -21.81
CA HIS A 189 -4.68 -5.32 -20.75
C HIS A 189 -4.86 -6.72 -21.32
N PHE A 190 -4.59 -7.72 -20.50
CA PHE A 190 -4.93 -9.11 -20.78
C PHE A 190 -5.14 -9.87 -19.48
N ASP A 191 -6.04 -10.85 -19.51
CA ASP A 191 -6.29 -11.73 -18.37
C ASP A 191 -5.09 -12.64 -18.11
N CYS A 192 -4.79 -12.84 -16.84
CA CYS A 192 -3.64 -13.60 -16.34
C CYS A 192 -4.01 -14.56 -15.22
N LEU A 193 -5.21 -14.43 -14.65
CA LEU A 193 -5.77 -15.32 -13.62
C LEU A 193 -7.13 -15.90 -14.04
N ASP A 194 -7.45 -17.10 -13.58
CA ASP A 194 -8.80 -17.67 -13.73
C ASP A 194 -9.78 -17.19 -12.63
N SER A 195 -11.01 -17.72 -12.63
CA SER A 195 -12.02 -17.46 -11.59
C SER A 195 -11.62 -17.93 -10.18
N GLN A 196 -10.58 -18.74 -10.06
CA GLN A 196 -10.05 -19.28 -8.81
C GLN A 196 -8.72 -18.60 -8.42
N ASN A 197 -8.35 -17.48 -9.07
CA ASN A 197 -7.10 -16.75 -8.86
C ASN A 197 -5.83 -17.58 -9.17
N ARG A 198 -5.93 -18.59 -10.03
CA ARG A 198 -4.76 -19.36 -10.49
C ARG A 198 -4.20 -18.72 -11.76
N PRO A 199 -2.87 -18.60 -11.90
CA PRO A 199 -2.25 -18.13 -13.14
C PRO A 199 -2.66 -19.00 -14.33
N ILE A 200 -3.10 -18.35 -15.43
CA ILE A 200 -3.50 -19.01 -16.69
C ILE A 200 -2.52 -18.76 -17.83
N VAL A 201 -1.47 -17.98 -17.59
CA VAL A 201 -0.44 -17.62 -18.57
C VAL A 201 0.92 -18.09 -18.08
N THR A 202 1.74 -18.62 -18.98
CA THR A 202 3.14 -18.89 -18.68
C THR A 202 3.99 -17.63 -18.88
N GLU A 203 5.23 -17.64 -18.37
CA GLU A 203 6.20 -16.56 -18.65
C GLU A 203 6.40 -16.36 -20.17
N GLN A 204 6.36 -17.44 -20.95
CA GLN A 204 6.48 -17.37 -22.42
C GLN A 204 5.25 -16.70 -23.06
N ASP A 205 4.05 -16.97 -22.55
CA ASP A 205 2.83 -16.32 -23.03
C ASP A 205 2.82 -14.84 -22.70
N ILE A 206 3.23 -14.47 -21.47
CA ILE A 206 3.39 -13.08 -21.07
C ILE A 206 4.40 -12.38 -21.99
N LEU A 207 5.57 -12.99 -22.23
CA LEU A 207 6.57 -12.45 -23.14
C LEU A 207 6.04 -12.25 -24.56
N ARG A 208 5.21 -13.18 -25.06
CA ARG A 208 4.57 -13.06 -26.38
C ARG A 208 3.61 -11.88 -26.41
N ASN A 209 2.77 -11.73 -25.38
CA ASN A 209 1.84 -10.60 -25.25
C ASN A 209 2.60 -9.27 -25.17
N LEU A 210 3.66 -9.19 -24.37
CA LEU A 210 4.49 -7.99 -24.26
C LEU A 210 5.16 -7.63 -25.60
N LYS A 211 5.66 -8.61 -26.35
CA LYS A 211 6.23 -8.38 -27.69
C LYS A 211 5.18 -7.82 -28.66
N ALA A 212 3.96 -8.36 -28.64
CA ALA A 212 2.86 -7.86 -29.46
C ALA A 212 2.48 -6.41 -29.08
N ILE A 213 2.39 -6.11 -27.78
CA ILE A 213 2.15 -4.75 -27.28
C ILE A 213 3.25 -3.79 -27.72
N VAL A 214 4.52 -4.19 -27.68
CA VAL A 214 5.63 -3.36 -28.17
C VAL A 214 5.51 -3.10 -29.67
N ALA A 215 5.25 -4.16 -30.46
CA ALA A 215 5.15 -4.05 -31.90
C ALA A 215 3.97 -3.17 -32.35
N ASP A 216 2.88 -3.15 -31.58
CA ASP A 216 1.74 -2.27 -31.79
C ASP A 216 2.04 -0.84 -31.34
N ALA A 217 2.42 -0.66 -30.07
CA ALA A 217 2.62 0.66 -29.47
C ALA A 217 3.71 1.48 -30.17
N ASP A 218 4.77 0.83 -30.66
CA ASP A 218 5.88 1.51 -31.33
C ASP A 218 5.53 2.00 -32.74
N GLN A 219 4.37 1.62 -33.30
CA GLN A 219 3.83 2.21 -34.54
C GLN A 219 3.38 3.66 -34.32
N THR A 220 2.99 4.02 -33.09
CA THR A 220 2.56 5.38 -32.76
C THR A 220 3.76 6.34 -32.76
N PRO A 221 3.74 7.40 -33.59
CA PRO A 221 4.80 8.39 -33.62
C PRO A 221 4.98 9.08 -32.26
N VAL A 222 6.24 9.36 -31.89
CA VAL A 222 6.60 9.92 -30.57
C VAL A 222 5.85 11.23 -30.26
N HIS A 223 5.58 12.05 -31.28
CA HIS A 223 4.88 13.33 -31.13
C HIS A 223 3.36 13.18 -30.88
N GLU A 224 2.80 11.99 -31.08
CA GLU A 224 1.37 11.72 -30.83
C GLU A 224 1.13 11.02 -29.49
N VAL A 225 2.19 10.53 -28.83
CA VAL A 225 2.13 9.83 -27.54
C VAL A 225 1.44 10.64 -26.45
N SER A 226 1.62 11.96 -26.44
CA SER A 226 1.03 12.86 -25.45
C SER A 226 -0.48 13.05 -25.62
N ARG A 227 -1.06 12.80 -26.81
CA ARG A 227 -2.52 12.90 -27.01
C ARG A 227 -3.26 11.85 -26.19
N PHE A 228 -2.67 10.68 -25.99
CA PHE A 228 -3.29 9.58 -25.22
C PHE A 228 -3.01 9.67 -23.71
N ALA A 229 -2.14 10.59 -23.28
CA ALA A 229 -1.75 10.75 -21.87
C ALA A 229 -2.66 11.70 -21.08
N GLN A 230 -3.60 12.39 -21.73
CA GLN A 230 -4.62 13.20 -21.06
C GLN A 230 -5.88 12.34 -20.83
N GLY A 231 -5.94 11.69 -19.68
CA GLY A 231 -7.16 11.10 -19.12
C GLY A 231 -7.89 12.10 -18.22
#